data_AF-J3LJG5-F1
#
_entry.id   AF-J3LJG5-F1
#
_cell.length_a   1.000
_cell.length_b   1.000
_cell.length_c   1.000
_cell.angle_alpha   90.00
_cell.angle_beta   90.00
_cell.angle_gamma   90.00
#
_symmetry.space_group_name_H-M   'P 1'
#
loop_
_entity.id
_entity.type
_entity.pdbx_description
1 polymer ?
#
loop_
_entity_poly.entity_id
_entity_poly.type
_entity_poly.pdbx_seq_one_letter_code
_entity_poly.pdbx_strand_id
1 'polypeptide(L)'
;MASRRMLHAAAAVCALALALCASSIGASSSSPAAGARAGCRKHVAKITEYGGVGDGKRSNTAAFARAVADLSRRAGDGGAALVVPKGRWLTGPFNLTNHFTLFLDHGAEILASQKLEDWPLIAPLPSYGRGRDEPGPRYSNFIAGSNLTDVIITGRNGTINGQGQVWWDKFHAKELTYTRGYLLELLYSDNIIISNVTFVDSPSWNLHPTYCTNVTISGVTILAPVHSPNTDGIDPDSSSHVKIEDCYIVSGDDCIAVKSGWDQYGIKFNKPSQHILIRRLTCISPTSAMIALGSEMSGGIQDVRAVDNVAIDTESAVRIKSGVGRGGFVKDVFVRGLSLHTMKWVFWMTGNYGQHPDNSSDPNALPEVTGINYSDVFAENVTMAGRMEGIPNDPYTGICISNVTAQLAPDAKKLQWNCTDVKGVTSDVSPKPCPELGAAGKPCAFPEDELVIGPPELPKCSY
;
A
#
# COMPACT_ATOMS: atom_id res chain seq x y z
N MET A 1 43.46 52.05 46.33
CA MET A 1 42.91 51.91 47.70
C MET A 1 41.54 51.25 47.54
N ALA A 2 41.34 49.99 47.98
CA ALA A 2 40.97 49.59 49.35
C ALA A 2 39.57 50.12 49.76
N SER A 3 38.62 49.36 50.34
CA SER A 3 38.57 47.94 50.75
C SER A 3 37.12 47.44 50.97
N ARG A 4 36.94 46.12 50.84
CA ARG A 4 35.87 45.17 51.29
C ARG A 4 34.62 45.64 52.10
N ARG A 5 33.45 45.20 51.59
CA ARG A 5 32.39 44.31 52.18
C ARG A 5 31.80 44.52 53.60
N MET A 6 30.47 44.31 53.67
CA MET A 6 29.60 43.64 54.68
C MET A 6 28.48 44.54 55.27
N LEU A 7 27.26 44.08 55.65
CA LEU A 7 26.37 42.97 55.21
C LEU A 7 25.01 43.10 55.98
N HIS A 8 23.83 42.83 55.36
CA HIS A 8 22.49 42.59 56.00
C HIS A 8 21.85 43.82 56.75
N ALA A 9 20.55 43.96 57.09
CA ALA A 9 19.21 43.40 56.77
C ALA A 9 18.15 44.28 57.51
N ALA A 10 16.81 44.32 57.30
CA ALA A 10 15.87 43.91 56.23
C ALA A 10 14.43 44.49 56.53
N ALA A 11 13.43 44.19 55.67
CA ALA A 11 11.95 44.19 55.91
C ALA A 11 11.13 45.51 56.11
N ALA A 12 10.50 45.93 55.01
CA ALA A 12 9.06 46.24 54.78
C ALA A 12 8.09 46.80 55.87
N VAL A 13 7.31 47.82 55.48
CA VAL A 13 5.94 48.14 55.98
C VAL A 13 5.06 48.59 54.79
N CYS A 14 3.74 48.34 54.85
CA CYS A 14 2.75 48.61 53.78
C CYS A 14 1.47 49.28 54.35
N ALA A 15 0.91 50.30 53.67
CA ALA A 15 -0.40 50.96 53.88
C ALA A 15 -0.52 52.20 52.93
N LEU A 16 -1.66 52.70 52.44
CA LEU A 16 -3.06 52.26 52.48
C LEU A 16 -3.88 52.82 51.27
N ALA A 17 -4.77 52.00 50.73
CA ALA A 17 -6.16 52.25 50.26
C ALA A 17 -6.62 53.54 49.53
N LEU A 18 -7.43 53.33 48.48
CA LEU A 18 -8.86 53.71 48.47
C LEU A 18 -9.65 52.89 47.43
N ALA A 19 -10.92 52.59 47.71
CA ALA A 19 -11.79 51.74 46.88
C ALA A 19 -13.15 52.40 46.65
N LEU A 20 -13.76 52.17 45.48
CA LEU A 20 -15.16 52.47 45.18
C LEU A 20 -15.73 51.46 44.18
N CYS A 21 -16.87 50.88 44.53
CA CYS A 21 -17.73 50.01 43.73
C CYS A 21 -18.51 50.81 42.66
N ALA A 22 -19.23 50.25 41.67
CA ALA A 22 -19.19 48.96 40.96
C ALA A 22 -20.23 49.04 39.83
N SER A 23 -20.02 48.33 38.71
CA SER A 23 -21.12 47.95 37.80
C SER A 23 -20.72 46.76 36.93
N SER A 24 -21.63 45.80 36.79
CA SER A 24 -21.38 44.46 36.26
C SER A 24 -21.71 44.34 34.77
N ILE A 25 -20.77 43.84 33.98
CA ILE A 25 -21.07 43.09 32.76
C ILE A 25 -20.31 41.76 32.88
N GLY A 26 -21.04 40.66 33.02
CA GLY A 26 -20.47 39.33 33.11
C GLY A 26 -19.93 38.89 31.76
N ALA A 27 -18.62 39.04 31.53
CA ALA A 27 -17.95 38.34 30.44
C ALA A 27 -17.93 36.85 30.77
N SER A 28 -18.87 36.09 30.19
CA SER A 28 -18.87 34.64 30.27
C SER A 28 -17.58 34.11 29.65
N SER A 29 -16.66 33.61 30.47
CA SER A 29 -15.52 32.83 30.01
C SER A 29 -16.00 31.47 29.51
N SER A 30 -16.60 31.46 28.31
CA SER A 30 -16.79 30.22 27.55
C SER A 30 -15.41 29.70 27.20
N SER A 31 -14.93 28.70 27.96
CA SER A 31 -13.86 27.83 27.49
C SER A 31 -14.20 27.40 26.06
N PRO A 32 -13.25 27.41 25.12
CA PRO A 32 -13.52 26.87 23.80
C PRO A 32 -13.98 25.42 24.00
N ALA A 33 -15.19 25.11 23.52
CA ALA A 33 -15.68 23.74 23.51
C ALA A 33 -14.61 22.86 22.84
N ALA A 34 -14.34 21.68 23.42
CA ALA A 34 -13.24 20.83 23.00
C ALA A 34 -13.33 20.55 21.49
N GLY A 35 -12.53 21.29 20.71
CA GLY A 35 -12.52 21.18 19.26
C GLY A 35 -12.14 19.78 18.87
N ALA A 36 -12.89 19.19 17.94
CA ALA A 36 -12.57 17.87 17.41
C ALA A 36 -11.10 17.86 16.95
N ARG A 37 -10.31 16.92 17.47
CA ARG A 37 -8.93 16.72 16.99
C ARG A 37 -8.99 16.44 15.49
N ALA A 38 -8.09 17.04 14.71
CA ALA A 38 -8.04 16.86 13.27
C ALA A 38 -8.03 15.35 12.91
N GLY A 39 -8.92 14.95 12.00
CA GLY A 39 -9.11 13.55 11.60
C GLY A 39 -9.97 12.68 12.54
N CYS A 40 -10.45 13.20 13.69
CA CYS A 40 -11.38 12.49 14.54
C CYS A 40 -12.84 12.83 14.23
N ARG A 41 -13.68 11.80 14.16
CA ARG A 41 -15.09 11.89 13.74
C ARG A 41 -15.98 12.37 14.88
N LYS A 42 -16.87 13.32 14.58
CA LYS A 42 -17.85 13.86 15.53
C LYS A 42 -18.91 12.84 15.91
N HIS A 43 -19.41 12.09 14.93
CA HIS A 43 -20.46 11.09 15.12
C HIS A 43 -19.85 9.70 15.25
N VAL A 44 -20.17 8.96 16.30
CA VAL A 44 -19.58 7.65 16.58
C VAL A 44 -20.68 6.68 16.98
N ALA A 45 -20.69 5.48 16.41
CA ALA A 45 -21.60 4.40 16.81
C ALA A 45 -20.93 3.03 16.68
N LYS A 46 -21.34 2.06 17.51
CA LYS A 46 -20.86 0.68 17.49
C LYS A 46 -21.75 -0.20 16.63
N ILE A 47 -21.18 -1.18 15.93
CA ILE A 47 -21.93 -2.15 15.11
C ILE A 47 -23.03 -2.91 15.91
N THR A 48 -22.86 -3.05 17.23
CA THR A 48 -23.85 -3.63 18.15
C THR A 48 -25.14 -2.80 18.24
N GLU A 49 -25.07 -1.47 18.10
CA GLU A 49 -26.24 -0.59 18.14
C GLU A 49 -27.15 -0.79 16.91
N TYR A 50 -26.59 -1.32 15.83
CA TYR A 50 -27.31 -1.69 14.61
C TYR A 50 -27.75 -3.17 14.59
N GLY A 51 -27.67 -3.85 15.75
CA GLY A 51 -28.05 -5.26 15.92
C GLY A 51 -26.99 -6.27 15.51
N GLY A 52 -25.72 -5.85 15.40
CA GLY A 52 -24.61 -6.75 15.12
C GLY A 52 -24.32 -7.70 16.30
N VAL A 53 -23.89 -8.93 15.99
CA VAL A 53 -23.52 -9.97 16.96
C VAL A 53 -22.15 -10.56 16.58
N GLY A 54 -21.19 -10.42 17.48
CA GLY A 54 -19.78 -10.82 17.30
C GLY A 54 -19.50 -12.30 17.61
N ASP A 55 -20.38 -13.23 17.22
CA ASP A 55 -20.29 -14.67 17.54
C ASP A 55 -19.55 -15.51 16.47
N GLY A 56 -19.15 -14.90 15.36
CA GLY A 56 -18.48 -15.53 14.22
C GLY A 56 -19.38 -16.44 13.37
N LYS A 57 -20.70 -16.43 13.60
CA LYS A 57 -21.67 -17.34 12.95
C LYS A 57 -22.87 -16.61 12.37
N ARG A 58 -23.36 -15.58 13.04
CA ARG A 58 -24.49 -14.77 12.58
C ARG A 58 -24.01 -13.82 11.49
N SER A 59 -24.73 -13.76 10.38
CA SER A 59 -24.49 -12.74 9.37
C SER A 59 -24.86 -11.36 9.89
N ASN A 60 -23.90 -10.44 9.80
CA ASN A 60 -23.98 -9.04 10.19
C ASN A 60 -24.21 -8.11 8.99
N THR A 61 -24.40 -8.63 7.76
CA THR A 61 -24.55 -7.82 6.53
C THR A 61 -25.61 -6.72 6.71
N ALA A 62 -26.76 -7.06 7.29
CA ALA A 62 -27.83 -6.10 7.55
C ALA A 62 -27.49 -5.08 8.66
N ALA A 63 -26.63 -5.43 9.61
CA ALA A 63 -26.15 -4.51 10.64
C ALA A 63 -25.12 -3.52 10.06
N PHE A 64 -24.16 -3.99 9.26
CA PHE A 64 -23.21 -3.13 8.55
C PHE A 64 -23.92 -2.18 7.58
N ALA A 65 -24.87 -2.69 6.78
CA ALA A 65 -25.67 -1.87 5.87
C ALA A 65 -26.46 -0.76 6.60
N ARG A 66 -27.10 -1.08 7.73
CA ARG A 66 -27.79 -0.08 8.58
C ARG A 66 -26.82 0.94 9.17
N ALA A 67 -25.67 0.49 9.66
CA ALA A 67 -24.65 1.34 10.27
C ALA A 67 -24.10 2.37 9.28
N VAL A 68 -23.66 1.92 8.10
CA VAL A 68 -23.15 2.79 7.04
C VAL A 68 -24.23 3.76 6.56
N ALA A 69 -25.46 3.28 6.30
CA ALA A 69 -26.55 4.13 5.82
C ALA A 69 -27.01 5.19 6.84
N ASP A 70 -26.80 4.97 8.13
CA ASP A 70 -27.13 5.91 9.19
C ASP A 70 -26.00 6.90 9.48
N LEU A 71 -24.77 6.43 9.52
CA LEU A 71 -23.58 7.26 9.72
C LEU A 71 -23.28 8.15 8.51
N SER A 72 -23.54 7.71 7.27
CA SER A 72 -23.35 8.52 6.05
C SER A 72 -24.16 9.82 6.08
N ARG A 73 -25.40 9.78 6.59
CA ARG A 73 -26.27 10.96 6.76
C ARG A 73 -25.71 11.99 7.75
N ARG A 74 -24.84 11.57 8.66
CA ARG A 74 -24.21 12.43 9.68
C ARG A 74 -22.78 12.84 9.32
N ALA A 75 -22.15 12.15 8.37
CA ALA A 75 -20.74 12.33 8.03
C ALA A 75 -20.39 13.75 7.51
N GLY A 76 -21.34 14.47 6.91
CA GLY A 76 -21.15 15.88 6.52
C GLY A 76 -20.98 16.86 7.69
N ASP A 77 -21.35 16.47 8.92
CA ASP A 77 -21.21 17.27 10.14
C ASP A 77 -20.03 16.76 10.98
N GLY A 78 -18.81 17.01 10.51
CA GLY A 78 -17.57 16.64 11.23
C GLY A 78 -17.22 15.14 11.17
N GLY A 79 -17.74 14.42 10.18
CA GLY A 79 -17.40 13.02 9.93
C GLY A 79 -18.07 12.01 10.88
N ALA A 80 -18.09 10.74 10.45
CA ALA A 80 -18.74 9.65 11.16
C ALA A 80 -17.84 8.40 11.30
N ALA A 81 -17.86 7.74 12.46
CA ALA A 81 -17.10 6.53 12.74
C ALA A 81 -18.02 5.34 13.08
N LEU A 82 -17.75 4.19 12.45
CA LEU A 82 -18.28 2.89 12.83
C LEU A 82 -17.22 2.12 13.63
N VAL A 83 -17.51 1.87 14.91
CA VAL A 83 -16.65 1.07 15.79
C VAL A 83 -17.09 -0.39 15.75
N VAL A 84 -16.15 -1.27 15.42
CA VAL A 84 -16.28 -2.72 15.51
C VAL A 84 -15.52 -3.18 16.76
N PRO A 85 -16.21 -3.52 17.87
CA PRO A 85 -15.56 -3.91 19.11
C PRO A 85 -15.06 -5.37 19.07
N LYS A 86 -14.37 -5.80 20.12
CA LYS A 86 -13.94 -7.20 20.30
C LYS A 86 -15.07 -8.19 20.02
N GLY A 87 -14.80 -9.18 19.17
CA GLY A 87 -15.78 -10.15 18.67
C GLY A 87 -15.47 -10.58 17.24
N ARG A 88 -16.19 -11.59 16.74
CA ARG A 88 -16.03 -12.13 15.38
C ARG A 88 -17.28 -11.80 14.55
N TRP A 89 -17.14 -10.98 13.52
CA TRP A 89 -18.26 -10.33 12.82
C TRP A 89 -18.37 -10.85 11.39
N LEU A 90 -19.03 -12.00 11.22
CA LEU A 90 -19.32 -12.56 9.90
C LEU A 90 -20.24 -11.62 9.12
N THR A 91 -19.86 -11.23 7.90
CA THR A 91 -20.65 -10.39 7.02
C THR A 91 -20.38 -10.70 5.55
N GLY A 92 -21.35 -10.44 4.68
CA GLY A 92 -21.10 -10.26 3.26
C GLY A 92 -20.44 -8.90 2.97
N PRO A 93 -20.10 -8.63 1.71
CA PRO A 93 -19.50 -7.37 1.28
C PRO A 93 -20.28 -6.11 1.68
N PHE A 94 -19.56 -5.02 1.90
CA PHE A 94 -20.16 -3.72 2.17
C PHE A 94 -19.30 -2.54 1.68
N ASN A 95 -19.97 -1.43 1.37
CA ASN A 95 -19.31 -0.21 0.89
C ASN A 95 -19.08 0.79 2.02
N LEU A 96 -17.98 1.53 1.94
CA LEU A 96 -17.70 2.72 2.75
C LEU A 96 -18.34 3.98 2.14
N THR A 97 -18.18 5.12 2.81
CA THR A 97 -18.78 6.41 2.44
C THR A 97 -17.83 7.57 2.75
N ASN A 98 -18.20 8.80 2.41
CA ASN A 98 -17.40 10.01 2.63
C ASN A 98 -17.23 10.36 4.12
N HIS A 99 -16.13 11.02 4.47
CA HIS A 99 -15.82 11.50 5.83
C HIS A 99 -15.98 10.42 6.91
N PHE A 100 -15.59 9.20 6.57
CA PHE A 100 -15.91 8.00 7.34
C PHE A 100 -14.68 7.42 8.03
N THR A 101 -14.88 6.80 9.19
CA THR A 101 -13.87 5.95 9.83
C THR A 101 -14.45 4.57 10.12
N LEU A 102 -13.85 3.53 9.56
CA LEU A 102 -14.03 2.16 10.06
C LEU A 102 -12.96 1.93 11.14
N PHE A 103 -13.39 1.76 12.39
CA PHE A 103 -12.50 1.57 13.53
C PHE A 103 -12.61 0.16 14.11
N LEU A 104 -11.54 -0.64 14.03
CA LEU A 104 -11.50 -2.00 14.58
C LEU A 104 -10.79 -2.02 15.94
N ASP A 105 -11.50 -2.42 16.99
CA ASP A 105 -10.91 -2.55 18.32
C ASP A 105 -10.00 -3.79 18.42
N HIS A 106 -9.15 -3.83 19.44
CA HIS A 106 -8.29 -4.96 19.76
C HIS A 106 -9.12 -6.24 19.97
N GLY A 107 -8.86 -7.26 19.16
CA GLY A 107 -9.60 -8.52 19.15
C GLY A 107 -10.97 -8.43 18.47
N ALA A 108 -11.24 -7.37 17.69
CA ALA A 108 -12.26 -7.39 16.66
C ALA A 108 -11.74 -8.16 15.44
N GLU A 109 -12.54 -9.05 14.87
CA GLU A 109 -12.26 -9.76 13.63
C GLU A 109 -13.49 -9.66 12.73
N ILE A 110 -13.41 -8.94 11.61
CA ILE A 110 -14.45 -8.94 10.58
C ILE A 110 -14.17 -10.15 9.67
N LEU A 111 -15.15 -11.05 9.53
CA LEU A 111 -15.03 -12.27 8.71
C LEU A 111 -15.84 -12.11 7.42
N ALA A 112 -15.21 -12.32 6.27
CA ALA A 112 -15.90 -12.32 4.98
C ALA A 112 -16.69 -13.61 4.76
N SER A 113 -17.87 -13.51 4.13
CA SER A 113 -18.65 -14.70 3.81
C SER A 113 -17.94 -15.62 2.82
N GLN A 114 -17.94 -16.92 3.11
CA GLN A 114 -17.38 -17.97 2.23
C GLN A 114 -18.35 -18.41 1.12
N LYS A 115 -19.56 -17.85 1.10
CA LYS A 115 -20.61 -18.15 0.13
C LYS A 115 -20.49 -17.25 -1.08
N LEU A 116 -20.23 -17.80 -2.27
CA LEU A 116 -20.10 -17.02 -3.51
C LEU A 116 -21.37 -16.22 -3.82
N GLU A 117 -22.56 -16.71 -3.43
CA GLU A 117 -23.83 -16.02 -3.63
C GLU A 117 -24.01 -14.75 -2.77
N ASP A 118 -23.23 -14.56 -1.70
CA ASP A 118 -23.24 -13.34 -0.89
C ASP A 118 -22.46 -12.19 -1.56
N TRP A 119 -21.76 -12.44 -2.67
CA TRP A 119 -20.87 -11.48 -3.34
C TRP A 119 -21.43 -11.05 -4.70
N PRO A 120 -22.04 -9.85 -4.81
CA PRO A 120 -22.59 -9.36 -6.07
C PRO A 120 -21.55 -9.30 -7.20
N LEU A 121 -21.99 -9.56 -8.44
CA LEU A 121 -21.14 -9.37 -9.61
C LEU A 121 -21.05 -7.88 -9.97
N ILE A 122 -19.83 -7.42 -10.22
CA ILE A 122 -19.53 -6.06 -10.66
C ILE A 122 -18.73 -6.07 -11.97
N ALA A 123 -18.73 -4.93 -12.66
CA ALA A 123 -17.94 -4.76 -13.87
C ALA A 123 -16.42 -4.94 -13.59
N PRO A 124 -15.64 -5.42 -14.56
CA PRO A 124 -14.19 -5.36 -14.50
C PRO A 124 -13.71 -3.90 -14.49
N LEU A 125 -12.46 -3.68 -14.10
CA LEU A 125 -11.86 -2.35 -14.12
C LEU A 125 -11.75 -1.83 -15.57
N PRO A 126 -12.08 -0.55 -15.83
CA PRO A 126 -12.04 0.01 -17.18
C PRO A 126 -10.62 0.03 -17.78
N SER A 127 -9.57 0.09 -16.93
CA SER A 127 -8.18 -0.04 -17.36
C SER A 127 -7.70 -1.48 -17.60
N TYR A 128 -8.55 -2.50 -17.36
CA TYR A 128 -8.25 -3.93 -17.58
C TYR A 128 -9.14 -4.58 -18.66
N GLY A 129 -10.31 -4.01 -18.93
CA GLY A 129 -11.26 -4.49 -19.95
C GLY A 129 -12.04 -5.76 -19.58
N ARG A 130 -11.44 -6.66 -18.80
CA ARG A 130 -12.01 -7.94 -18.34
C ARG A 130 -11.57 -8.28 -16.91
N GLY A 131 -12.15 -9.33 -16.34
CA GLY A 131 -11.66 -9.93 -15.12
C GLY A 131 -10.24 -10.53 -15.25
N ARG A 132 -9.50 -10.52 -14.14
CA ARG A 132 -8.08 -10.87 -14.03
C ARG A 132 -7.81 -12.38 -13.98
N ASP A 133 -8.70 -13.16 -13.37
CA ASP A 133 -8.65 -14.63 -13.38
C ASP A 133 -9.41 -15.17 -14.60
N GLU A 134 -10.64 -14.68 -14.79
CA GLU A 134 -11.65 -15.20 -15.70
C GLU A 134 -12.32 -14.07 -16.51
N PRO A 135 -12.77 -14.31 -17.75
CA PRO A 135 -13.38 -13.30 -18.60
C PRO A 135 -14.77 -12.86 -18.08
N GLY A 136 -15.18 -11.65 -18.46
CA GLY A 136 -16.47 -11.09 -18.05
C GLY A 136 -16.40 -10.31 -16.73
N PRO A 137 -17.47 -10.32 -15.90
CA PRO A 137 -17.52 -9.61 -14.63
C PRO A 137 -16.64 -10.29 -13.56
N ARG A 138 -16.53 -9.64 -12.40
CA ARG A 138 -15.88 -10.16 -11.20
C ARG A 138 -16.85 -10.17 -10.02
N TYR A 139 -16.60 -11.00 -9.03
CA TYR A 139 -17.22 -10.85 -7.72
C TYR A 139 -16.80 -9.50 -7.10
N SER A 140 -17.67 -8.88 -6.30
CA SER A 140 -17.38 -7.63 -5.61
C SER A 140 -16.17 -7.75 -4.67
N ASN A 141 -15.61 -6.65 -4.21
CA ASN A 141 -14.58 -6.69 -3.15
C ASN A 141 -15.25 -6.74 -1.78
N PHE A 142 -14.56 -7.24 -0.74
CA PHE A 142 -15.18 -7.43 0.58
C PHE A 142 -15.52 -6.09 1.25
N ILE A 143 -14.54 -5.20 1.32
CA ILE A 143 -14.75 -3.81 1.72
C ILE A 143 -14.45 -2.94 0.50
N ALA A 144 -15.45 -2.20 0.03
CA ALA A 144 -15.33 -1.42 -1.21
C ALA A 144 -15.69 0.07 -1.01
N GLY A 145 -15.33 0.90 -1.99
CA GLY A 145 -15.72 2.31 -2.03
C GLY A 145 -15.42 2.90 -3.40
N SER A 146 -16.18 3.91 -3.81
CA SER A 146 -15.95 4.60 -5.07
C SER A 146 -16.31 6.07 -4.96
N ASN A 147 -15.47 6.95 -5.52
CA ASN A 147 -15.64 8.41 -5.47
C ASN A 147 -15.74 8.93 -4.03
N LEU A 148 -14.91 8.39 -3.13
CA LEU A 148 -14.90 8.76 -1.72
C LEU A 148 -13.84 9.83 -1.43
N THR A 149 -14.10 10.69 -0.44
CA THR A 149 -13.12 11.59 0.15
C THR A 149 -13.05 11.37 1.66
N ASP A 150 -11.84 11.50 2.22
CA ASP A 150 -11.61 11.47 3.67
C ASP A 150 -12.11 10.16 4.30
N VAL A 151 -11.42 9.06 3.94
CA VAL A 151 -11.75 7.70 4.38
C VAL A 151 -10.61 7.17 5.26
N ILE A 152 -10.95 6.75 6.47
CA ILE A 152 -9.99 6.19 7.43
C ILE A 152 -10.40 4.76 7.79
N ILE A 153 -9.47 3.82 7.69
CA ILE A 153 -9.60 2.45 8.17
C ILE A 153 -8.49 2.24 9.18
N THR A 154 -8.85 2.17 10.46
CA THR A 154 -7.86 2.14 11.53
C THR A 154 -8.34 1.36 12.74
N GLY A 155 -7.52 1.26 13.79
CA GLY A 155 -7.88 0.46 14.94
C GLY A 155 -6.83 0.33 16.01
N ARG A 156 -7.09 -0.60 16.94
CA ARG A 156 -6.15 -1.08 17.95
C ARG A 156 -5.66 -2.49 17.58
N ASN A 157 -5.17 -2.63 16.34
CA ASN A 157 -4.82 -3.90 15.71
C ASN A 157 -5.95 -4.94 15.70
N GLY A 158 -7.12 -4.53 15.22
CA GLY A 158 -8.18 -5.48 14.85
C GLY A 158 -7.99 -6.02 13.42
N THR A 159 -8.69 -7.10 13.11
CA THR A 159 -8.45 -7.94 11.93
C THR A 159 -9.59 -7.86 10.91
N ILE A 160 -9.24 -7.81 9.63
CA ILE A 160 -10.13 -8.01 8.48
C ILE A 160 -9.69 -9.32 7.81
N ASN A 161 -10.54 -10.34 7.87
CA ASN A 161 -10.23 -11.71 7.44
C ASN A 161 -11.12 -12.10 6.25
N GLY A 162 -10.50 -12.33 5.09
CA GLY A 162 -11.18 -12.69 3.85
C GLY A 162 -11.66 -14.14 3.77
N GLN A 163 -11.25 -14.99 4.72
CA GLN A 163 -11.52 -16.43 4.75
C GLN A 163 -11.22 -17.15 3.40
N GLY A 164 -10.12 -16.73 2.75
CA GLY A 164 -9.78 -16.94 1.35
C GLY A 164 -9.69 -18.38 0.86
N GLN A 165 -9.51 -19.37 1.73
CA GLN A 165 -9.32 -20.78 1.37
C GLN A 165 -10.35 -21.30 0.34
N VAL A 166 -11.64 -20.99 0.53
CA VAL A 166 -12.71 -21.41 -0.39
C VAL A 166 -12.55 -20.85 -1.81
N TRP A 167 -11.94 -19.67 -1.94
CA TRP A 167 -11.66 -19.02 -3.21
C TRP A 167 -10.41 -19.60 -3.88
N TRP A 168 -9.37 -19.88 -3.09
CA TRP A 168 -8.14 -20.50 -3.57
C TRP A 168 -8.36 -21.94 -4.04
N ASP A 169 -9.10 -22.75 -3.27
CA ASP A 169 -9.47 -24.11 -3.63
C ASP A 169 -10.19 -24.13 -4.99
N LYS A 170 -11.17 -23.23 -5.17
CA LYS A 170 -11.94 -23.10 -6.41
C LYS A 170 -11.12 -22.54 -7.57
N PHE A 171 -10.17 -21.64 -7.31
CA PHE A 171 -9.24 -21.16 -8.33
C PHE A 171 -8.34 -22.29 -8.83
N HIS A 172 -7.71 -23.06 -7.93
CA HIS A 172 -6.88 -24.21 -8.31
C HIS A 172 -7.68 -25.32 -9.02
N ALA A 173 -8.91 -25.57 -8.58
CA ALA A 173 -9.81 -26.53 -9.21
C ALA A 173 -10.46 -26.04 -10.52
N LYS A 174 -10.28 -24.75 -10.89
CA LYS A 174 -10.93 -24.08 -12.03
C LYS A 174 -12.47 -24.14 -11.98
N GLU A 175 -13.02 -24.00 -10.78
CA GLU A 175 -14.46 -23.99 -10.50
C GLU A 175 -15.08 -22.58 -10.45
N LEU A 176 -14.27 -21.53 -10.62
CA LEU A 176 -14.75 -20.15 -10.63
C LEU A 176 -15.28 -19.77 -12.01
N THR A 177 -16.52 -19.25 -12.07
CA THR A 177 -17.10 -18.71 -13.31
C THR A 177 -16.66 -17.27 -13.60
N TYR A 178 -16.22 -16.55 -12.57
CA TYR A 178 -15.91 -15.13 -12.60
C TYR A 178 -14.68 -14.83 -11.74
N THR A 179 -14.01 -13.72 -12.03
CA THR A 179 -12.81 -13.28 -11.30
C THR A 179 -13.11 -13.02 -9.82
N ARG A 180 -12.19 -13.42 -8.94
CA ARG A 180 -12.30 -13.25 -7.49
C ARG A 180 -12.36 -11.77 -7.10
N GLY A 181 -13.06 -11.48 -6.01
CA GLY A 181 -13.04 -10.17 -5.37
C GLY A 181 -11.74 -9.93 -4.60
N TYR A 182 -11.42 -8.66 -4.33
CA TYR A 182 -10.30 -8.28 -3.45
C TYR A 182 -10.78 -8.10 -2.00
N LEU A 183 -9.85 -8.08 -1.03
CA LEU A 183 -10.23 -7.85 0.37
C LEU A 183 -10.64 -6.39 0.60
N LEU A 184 -9.94 -5.44 -0.01
CA LEU A 184 -10.24 -4.03 0.06
C LEU A 184 -9.92 -3.34 -1.26
N GLU A 185 -10.90 -2.66 -1.86
CA GLU A 185 -10.69 -1.84 -3.06
C GLU A 185 -11.37 -0.47 -2.89
N LEU A 186 -10.61 0.61 -3.10
CA LEU A 186 -11.15 1.97 -3.15
C LEU A 186 -10.90 2.53 -4.55
N LEU A 187 -11.97 2.96 -5.22
CA LEU A 187 -11.96 3.49 -6.59
C LEU A 187 -12.08 5.01 -6.59
N TYR A 188 -11.32 5.71 -7.43
CA TYR A 188 -11.49 7.16 -7.70
C TYR A 188 -11.57 8.03 -6.42
N SER A 189 -10.83 7.66 -5.38
CA SER A 189 -11.00 8.24 -4.04
C SER A 189 -9.78 9.07 -3.61
N ASP A 190 -9.99 10.02 -2.70
CA ASP A 190 -9.00 11.00 -2.23
C ASP A 190 -8.91 11.03 -0.70
N ASN A 191 -7.73 11.33 -0.17
CA ASN A 191 -7.42 11.41 1.27
C ASN A 191 -7.81 10.12 2.01
N ILE A 192 -7.07 9.05 1.72
CA ILE A 192 -7.28 7.71 2.28
C ILE A 192 -6.20 7.42 3.32
N ILE A 193 -6.60 6.93 4.50
CA ILE A 193 -5.69 6.46 5.54
C ILE A 193 -6.06 5.03 5.93
N ILE A 194 -5.14 4.08 5.77
CA ILE A 194 -5.27 2.71 6.28
C ILE A 194 -4.13 2.47 7.28
N SER A 195 -4.43 2.16 8.55
CA SER A 195 -3.36 2.04 9.56
C SER A 195 -3.71 1.19 10.78
N ASN A 196 -2.70 0.56 11.40
CA ASN A 196 -2.84 -0.15 12.68
C ASN A 196 -3.95 -1.23 12.68
N VAL A 197 -4.08 -1.95 11.56
CA VAL A 197 -5.02 -3.06 11.34
C VAL A 197 -4.30 -4.23 10.68
N THR A 198 -4.81 -5.44 10.91
CA THR A 198 -4.31 -6.68 10.30
C THR A 198 -5.27 -7.16 9.21
N PHE A 199 -4.74 -7.55 8.05
CA PHE A 199 -5.46 -8.19 6.95
C PHE A 199 -5.03 -9.65 6.84
N VAL A 200 -5.99 -10.57 6.68
CA VAL A 200 -5.74 -12.01 6.69
C VAL A 200 -6.52 -12.69 5.56
N ASP A 201 -5.90 -13.68 4.91
CA ASP A 201 -6.54 -14.63 3.99
C ASP A 201 -7.47 -13.98 2.96
N SER A 202 -6.97 -13.01 2.19
CA SER A 202 -7.74 -12.42 1.08
C SER A 202 -8.11 -13.46 0.01
N PRO A 203 -9.30 -13.39 -0.60
CA PRO A 203 -9.64 -14.22 -1.76
C PRO A 203 -8.65 -14.10 -2.93
N SER A 204 -8.06 -12.91 -3.10
CA SER A 204 -7.10 -12.52 -4.15
C SER A 204 -6.26 -11.35 -3.62
N TRP A 205 -6.05 -10.25 -4.36
CA TRP A 205 -5.33 -9.07 -3.88
C TRP A 205 -5.89 -8.50 -2.55
N ASN A 206 -5.01 -8.02 -1.66
CA ASN A 206 -5.40 -7.54 -0.34
C ASN A 206 -5.86 -6.08 -0.38
N LEU A 207 -4.96 -5.13 -0.64
CA LEU A 207 -5.25 -3.68 -0.61
C LEU A 207 -5.08 -3.05 -2.00
N HIS A 208 -6.18 -2.73 -2.68
CA HIS A 208 -6.18 -2.18 -4.04
C HIS A 208 -6.72 -0.72 -4.07
N PRO A 209 -5.88 0.29 -3.76
CA PRO A 209 -6.20 1.69 -4.01
C PRO A 209 -6.06 2.02 -5.51
N THR A 210 -7.19 2.13 -6.19
CA THR A 210 -7.27 2.19 -7.66
C THR A 210 -7.81 3.53 -8.14
N TYR A 211 -7.11 4.18 -9.06
CA TYR A 211 -7.44 5.54 -9.52
C TYR A 211 -7.46 6.61 -8.42
N CYS A 212 -6.86 6.33 -7.27
CA CYS A 212 -6.91 7.17 -6.07
C CYS A 212 -5.82 8.24 -6.04
N THR A 213 -5.94 9.19 -5.11
CA THR A 213 -4.90 10.17 -4.78
C THR A 213 -4.78 10.36 -3.26
N ASN A 214 -3.62 10.79 -2.77
CA ASN A 214 -3.35 11.04 -1.34
C ASN A 214 -3.67 9.84 -0.44
N VAL A 215 -3.00 8.72 -0.70
CA VAL A 215 -3.19 7.45 0.03
C VAL A 215 -2.05 7.25 1.01
N THR A 216 -2.35 7.02 2.28
CA THR A 216 -1.38 6.63 3.31
C THR A 216 -1.75 5.27 3.89
N ILE A 217 -0.85 4.29 3.76
CA ILE A 217 -0.95 2.97 4.36
C ILE A 217 0.22 2.82 5.33
N SER A 218 -0.05 2.71 6.63
CA SER A 218 1.00 2.79 7.65
C SER A 218 0.76 1.86 8.85
N GLY A 219 1.76 1.06 9.23
CA GLY A 219 1.64 0.16 10.39
C GLY A 219 0.61 -0.96 10.18
N VAL A 220 0.39 -1.40 8.94
CA VAL A 220 -0.51 -2.53 8.65
C VAL A 220 0.25 -3.85 8.62
N THR A 221 -0.44 -4.92 9.02
CA THR A 221 0.05 -6.29 8.88
C THR A 221 -0.81 -7.01 7.85
N ILE A 222 -0.19 -7.70 6.90
CA ILE A 222 -0.90 -8.51 5.88
C ILE A 222 -0.35 -9.93 5.94
N LEU A 223 -1.23 -10.92 6.09
CA LEU A 223 -0.89 -12.32 6.24
C LEU A 223 -1.73 -13.18 5.29
N ALA A 224 -1.07 -13.79 4.31
CA ALA A 224 -1.62 -14.87 3.51
C ALA A 224 -0.64 -16.06 3.50
N PRO A 225 -1.10 -17.31 3.33
CA PRO A 225 -0.20 -18.45 3.15
C PRO A 225 0.70 -18.24 1.93
N VAL A 226 1.99 -18.58 2.03
CA VAL A 226 3.00 -18.39 0.97
C VAL A 226 2.76 -19.19 -0.33
N HIS A 227 1.65 -19.91 -0.42
CA HIS A 227 1.20 -20.65 -1.61
C HIS A 227 -0.23 -20.29 -2.03
N SER A 228 -0.84 -19.27 -1.41
CA SER A 228 -2.16 -18.78 -1.81
C SER A 228 -2.07 -17.99 -3.13
N PRO A 229 -2.91 -18.26 -4.13
CA PRO A 229 -2.77 -17.72 -5.47
C PRO A 229 -3.16 -16.23 -5.53
N ASN A 230 -2.24 -15.39 -6.01
CA ASN A 230 -2.49 -13.97 -6.29
C ASN A 230 -2.98 -13.19 -5.06
N THR A 231 -2.31 -13.40 -3.93
CA THR A 231 -2.61 -12.72 -2.67
C THR A 231 -1.72 -11.48 -2.47
N ASP A 232 -1.48 -10.74 -3.56
CA ASP A 232 -0.71 -9.49 -3.60
C ASP A 232 -1.05 -8.60 -2.38
N GLY A 233 -0.03 -8.02 -1.74
CA GLY A 233 -0.19 -7.31 -0.47
C GLY A 233 -0.80 -5.91 -0.62
N ILE A 234 -0.15 -5.04 -1.39
CA ILE A 234 -0.65 -3.69 -1.67
C ILE A 234 -0.44 -3.35 -3.13
N ASP A 235 -1.50 -2.91 -3.79
CA ASP A 235 -1.57 -2.73 -5.23
C ASP A 235 -1.90 -1.27 -5.59
N PRO A 236 -0.94 -0.32 -5.59
CA PRO A 236 -1.18 1.02 -6.11
C PRO A 236 -1.42 0.97 -7.63
N ASP A 237 -2.69 1.05 -8.04
CA ASP A 237 -3.11 0.90 -9.43
C ASP A 237 -3.63 2.21 -10.02
N SER A 238 -2.89 2.77 -10.99
CA SER A 238 -3.26 4.02 -11.66
C SER A 238 -3.49 5.18 -10.65
N SER A 239 -2.75 5.17 -9.53
CA SER A 239 -2.97 6.00 -8.34
C SER A 239 -1.77 6.91 -8.06
N SER A 240 -2.01 8.10 -7.48
CA SER A 240 -0.93 9.07 -7.23
C SER A 240 -0.80 9.49 -5.76
N HIS A 241 0.38 9.97 -5.37
CA HIS A 241 0.67 10.39 -3.99
C HIS A 241 0.33 9.27 -3.00
N VAL A 242 1.06 8.15 -3.10
CA VAL A 242 0.83 6.95 -2.29
C VAL A 242 2.02 6.71 -1.36
N LYS A 243 1.78 6.70 -0.06
CA LYS A 243 2.78 6.45 0.99
C LYS A 243 2.47 5.12 1.67
N ILE A 244 3.43 4.20 1.61
CA ILE A 244 3.38 2.88 2.25
C ILE A 244 4.54 2.81 3.22
N GLU A 245 4.27 2.72 4.52
CA GLU A 245 5.33 2.69 5.53
C GLU A 245 5.07 1.79 6.74
N ASP A 246 6.14 1.30 7.37
CA ASP A 246 6.08 0.48 8.61
C ASP A 246 5.17 -0.76 8.47
N CYS A 247 5.11 -1.35 7.27
CA CYS A 247 4.23 -2.47 6.95
C CYS A 247 4.96 -3.82 7.11
N TYR A 248 4.24 -4.84 7.56
CA TYR A 248 4.71 -6.23 7.58
C TYR A 248 3.81 -7.10 6.70
N ILE A 249 4.38 -7.73 5.67
CA ILE A 249 3.62 -8.48 4.66
C ILE A 249 4.20 -9.89 4.49
N VAL A 250 3.33 -10.89 4.65
CA VAL A 250 3.55 -12.27 4.19
C VAL A 250 2.53 -12.54 3.09
N SER A 251 3.01 -12.90 1.90
CA SER A 251 2.19 -13.03 0.69
C SER A 251 2.49 -14.32 -0.07
N GLY A 252 1.50 -14.85 -0.79
CA GLY A 252 1.70 -15.90 -1.79
C GLY A 252 2.10 -15.37 -3.18
N ASP A 253 1.99 -14.05 -3.38
CA ASP A 253 2.45 -13.33 -4.57
C ASP A 253 3.22 -12.06 -4.15
N ASP A 254 3.27 -10.99 -4.95
CA ASP A 254 4.05 -9.78 -4.62
C ASP A 254 3.65 -9.16 -3.25
N CYS A 255 4.60 -8.62 -2.49
CA CYS A 255 4.28 -7.85 -1.28
C CYS A 255 3.72 -6.47 -1.63
N ILE A 256 4.33 -5.76 -2.58
CA ILE A 256 3.82 -4.52 -3.19
C ILE A 256 3.81 -4.70 -4.70
N ALA A 257 2.70 -4.44 -5.38
CA ALA A 257 2.60 -4.50 -6.84
C ALA A 257 2.05 -3.19 -7.40
N VAL A 258 2.94 -2.32 -7.89
CA VAL A 258 2.53 -1.08 -8.56
C VAL A 258 2.04 -1.41 -9.97
N LYS A 259 0.80 -1.01 -10.29
CA LYS A 259 0.11 -1.30 -11.55
C LYS A 259 -0.49 0.00 -12.14
N SER A 260 -0.94 -0.04 -13.39
CA SER A 260 -1.64 1.05 -14.08
C SER A 260 -2.47 0.55 -15.28
N GLY A 261 -3.15 -0.60 -15.13
CA GLY A 261 -3.95 -1.21 -16.18
C GLY A 261 -3.18 -2.03 -17.22
N TRP A 262 -3.94 -2.67 -18.11
CA TRP A 262 -3.48 -3.81 -18.92
C TRP A 262 -3.69 -3.58 -20.42
N ASP A 263 -2.59 -3.66 -21.17
CA ASP A 263 -2.48 -3.52 -22.63
C ASP A 263 -3.31 -2.34 -23.18
N GLN A 264 -4.08 -2.55 -24.26
CA GLN A 264 -4.87 -1.51 -24.91
C GLN A 264 -5.90 -0.83 -23.98
N TYR A 265 -6.32 -1.50 -22.90
CA TYR A 265 -7.23 -0.92 -21.91
C TYR A 265 -6.50 0.07 -21.00
N GLY A 266 -5.31 -0.29 -20.52
CA GLY A 266 -4.45 0.61 -19.75
C GLY A 266 -3.96 1.81 -20.58
N ILE A 267 -3.49 1.55 -21.81
CA ILE A 267 -3.08 2.60 -22.77
C ILE A 267 -4.23 3.58 -23.03
N LYS A 268 -5.44 3.07 -23.30
CA LYS A 268 -6.63 3.91 -23.56
C LYS A 268 -7.11 4.66 -22.32
N PHE A 269 -6.96 4.06 -21.14
CA PHE A 269 -7.34 4.69 -19.87
C PHE A 269 -6.36 5.79 -19.46
N ASN A 270 -5.08 5.65 -19.85
CA ASN A 270 -4.06 6.70 -19.80
C ASN A 270 -3.93 7.40 -18.43
N LYS A 271 -3.84 6.60 -17.36
CA LYS A 271 -3.62 7.10 -16.00
C LYS A 271 -2.46 6.34 -15.34
N PRO A 272 -1.31 6.99 -15.11
CA PRO A 272 -0.16 6.34 -14.49
C PRO A 272 -0.34 6.16 -12.98
N SER A 273 0.42 5.21 -12.43
CA SER A 273 0.73 5.20 -10.99
C SER A 273 1.98 6.04 -10.73
N GLN A 274 1.91 7.05 -9.86
CA GLN A 274 3.02 8.01 -9.71
C GLN A 274 3.15 8.71 -8.35
N HIS A 275 4.37 9.16 -8.01
CA HIS A 275 4.69 9.75 -6.70
C HIS A 275 4.39 8.77 -5.56
N ILE A 276 5.11 7.65 -5.56
CA ILE A 276 4.89 6.54 -4.64
C ILE A 276 6.11 6.39 -3.72
N LEU A 277 5.91 6.45 -2.41
CA LEU A 277 6.94 6.24 -1.40
C LEU A 277 6.68 4.92 -0.67
N ILE A 278 7.65 3.99 -0.69
CA ILE A 278 7.61 2.70 0.00
C ILE A 278 8.80 2.65 0.96
N ARG A 279 8.57 2.65 2.28
CA ARG A 279 9.69 2.66 3.25
C ARG A 279 9.45 1.83 4.50
N ARG A 280 10.51 1.23 5.06
CA ARG A 280 10.43 0.40 6.27
C ARG A 280 9.41 -0.75 6.14
N LEU A 281 9.27 -1.28 4.92
CA LEU A 281 8.54 -2.52 4.65
C LEU A 281 9.37 -3.72 5.14
N THR A 282 8.70 -4.70 5.75
CA THR A 282 9.23 -6.07 5.87
C THR A 282 8.37 -7.00 5.00
N CYS A 283 8.99 -7.70 4.06
CA CYS A 283 8.32 -8.61 3.14
C CYS A 283 8.83 -10.06 3.27
N ILE A 284 7.89 -11.01 3.16
CA ILE A 284 8.15 -12.43 2.93
C ILE A 284 7.25 -12.89 1.77
N SER A 285 7.86 -13.20 0.62
CA SER A 285 7.18 -13.76 -0.56
C SER A 285 8.10 -14.75 -1.31
N PRO A 286 8.18 -16.02 -0.87
CA PRO A 286 9.12 -17.02 -1.41
C PRO A 286 8.96 -17.32 -2.90
N THR A 287 7.82 -16.94 -3.49
CA THR A 287 7.43 -17.21 -4.88
C THR A 287 7.24 -15.96 -5.75
N SER A 288 7.48 -14.75 -5.22
CA SER A 288 7.31 -13.50 -5.98
C SER A 288 8.21 -12.36 -5.46
N ALA A 289 7.80 -11.08 -5.62
CA ALA A 289 8.66 -9.93 -5.32
C ALA A 289 8.33 -9.17 -4.02
N MET A 290 9.33 -8.51 -3.43
CA MET A 290 9.11 -7.49 -2.39
C MET A 290 8.44 -6.25 -2.99
N ILE A 291 8.96 -5.73 -4.12
CA ILE A 291 8.33 -4.68 -4.90
C ILE A 291 8.30 -5.11 -6.36
N ALA A 292 7.10 -5.25 -6.91
CA ALA A 292 6.88 -5.47 -8.32
C ALA A 292 6.37 -4.19 -9.00
N LEU A 293 6.87 -3.93 -10.19
CA LEU A 293 6.38 -2.90 -11.10
C LEU A 293 5.79 -3.62 -12.31
N GLY A 294 4.47 -3.57 -12.47
CA GLY A 294 3.72 -4.36 -13.44
C GLY A 294 3.26 -5.74 -12.91
N SER A 295 2.80 -6.66 -13.77
CA SER A 295 2.94 -6.60 -15.23
C SER A 295 2.01 -5.61 -15.92
N GLU A 296 0.91 -5.27 -15.27
CA GLU A 296 -0.15 -4.40 -15.74
C GLU A 296 0.32 -2.94 -15.55
N MET A 297 1.22 -2.46 -16.41
CA MET A 297 1.86 -1.13 -16.32
C MET A 297 1.51 -0.19 -17.49
N SER A 298 0.44 -0.51 -18.22
CA SER A 298 0.15 0.05 -19.54
C SER A 298 -0.30 1.52 -19.55
N GLY A 299 -0.80 2.03 -18.43
CA GLY A 299 -1.04 3.46 -18.20
C GLY A 299 0.20 4.25 -17.75
N GLY A 300 1.33 3.57 -17.51
CA GLY A 300 2.59 4.14 -17.03
C GLY A 300 2.83 3.99 -15.52
N ILE A 301 4.09 3.88 -15.11
CA ILE A 301 4.56 3.92 -13.72
C ILE A 301 5.74 4.90 -13.65
N GLN A 302 5.67 5.90 -12.77
CA GLN A 302 6.72 6.93 -12.66
C GLN A 302 6.94 7.40 -11.21
N ASP A 303 8.17 7.79 -10.86
CA ASP A 303 8.51 8.37 -9.55
C ASP A 303 8.11 7.44 -8.38
N VAL A 304 8.73 6.26 -8.38
CA VAL A 304 8.58 5.25 -7.31
C VAL A 304 9.85 5.22 -6.49
N ARG A 305 9.75 5.61 -5.21
CA ARG A 305 10.86 5.75 -4.26
C ARG A 305 10.77 4.67 -3.18
N ALA A 306 11.68 3.71 -3.20
CA ALA A 306 11.77 2.63 -2.23
C ALA A 306 12.99 2.82 -1.31
N VAL A 307 12.78 2.98 0.00
CA VAL A 307 13.84 3.37 0.96
C VAL A 307 13.80 2.52 2.23
N ASP A 308 14.94 2.00 2.68
CA ASP A 308 15.08 1.30 3.98
C ASP A 308 14.13 0.11 4.13
N ASN A 309 14.08 -0.77 3.12
CA ASN A 309 13.16 -1.91 3.08
C ASN A 309 13.90 -3.25 3.29
N VAL A 310 13.21 -4.20 3.94
CA VAL A 310 13.71 -5.53 4.28
C VAL A 310 12.89 -6.59 3.56
N ALA A 311 13.57 -7.57 2.95
CA ALA A 311 12.94 -8.79 2.46
C ALA A 311 13.65 -10.02 3.02
N ILE A 312 12.85 -11.01 3.41
CA ILE A 312 13.30 -12.27 4.01
C ILE A 312 12.65 -13.41 3.22
N ASP A 313 13.44 -14.39 2.79
CA ASP A 313 12.97 -15.56 2.01
C ASP A 313 11.99 -15.16 0.90
N THR A 314 12.48 -14.32 -0.01
CA THR A 314 11.68 -13.71 -1.08
C THR A 314 12.30 -14.03 -2.44
N GLU A 315 11.49 -14.33 -3.47
CA GLU A 315 12.07 -14.74 -4.77
C GLU A 315 12.88 -13.60 -5.39
N SER A 316 12.38 -12.36 -5.32
CA SER A 316 13.12 -11.19 -5.79
C SER A 316 12.87 -9.90 -5.00
N ALA A 317 13.86 -9.02 -4.92
CA ALA A 317 13.69 -7.75 -4.20
C ALA A 317 12.88 -6.74 -5.02
N VAL A 318 13.42 -6.28 -6.15
CA VAL A 318 12.70 -5.38 -7.06
C VAL A 318 12.57 -6.03 -8.44
N ARG A 319 11.31 -6.17 -8.88
CA ARG A 319 10.95 -6.93 -10.08
C ARG A 319 10.17 -6.08 -11.08
N ILE A 320 10.78 -5.76 -12.23
CA ILE A 320 10.07 -5.11 -13.33
C ILE A 320 9.53 -6.18 -14.28
N LYS A 321 8.20 -6.18 -14.47
CA LYS A 321 7.47 -7.13 -15.33
C LYS A 321 6.82 -6.36 -16.47
N SER A 322 7.18 -6.65 -17.72
CA SER A 322 6.46 -6.12 -18.89
C SER A 322 6.63 -7.04 -20.11
N GLY A 323 6.10 -6.61 -21.26
CA GLY A 323 6.15 -7.37 -22.51
C GLY A 323 5.65 -6.57 -23.70
N VAL A 324 5.97 -7.06 -24.90
CA VAL A 324 5.39 -6.57 -26.16
C VAL A 324 3.87 -6.61 -26.06
N GLY A 325 3.17 -5.52 -26.37
CA GLY A 325 1.72 -5.39 -26.18
C GLY A 325 1.31 -4.51 -24.99
N ARG A 326 2.21 -4.31 -24.02
CA ARG A 326 1.93 -3.47 -22.86
C ARG A 326 1.87 -1.98 -23.17
N GLY A 327 2.74 -1.50 -24.06
CA GLY A 327 2.99 -0.07 -24.22
C GLY A 327 3.35 0.61 -22.89
N GLY A 328 3.01 1.89 -22.75
CA GLY A 328 3.24 2.63 -21.51
C GLY A 328 4.73 2.77 -21.16
N PHE A 329 5.03 2.94 -19.86
CA PHE A 329 6.39 3.11 -19.38
C PHE A 329 6.56 2.65 -17.92
N VAL A 330 7.78 2.29 -17.54
CA VAL A 330 8.23 2.24 -16.14
C VAL A 330 9.50 3.09 -16.04
N LYS A 331 9.41 4.24 -15.37
CA LYS A 331 10.54 5.18 -15.29
C LYS A 331 10.68 5.90 -13.95
N ASP A 332 11.82 6.55 -13.76
CA ASP A 332 12.14 7.32 -12.56
C ASP A 332 11.89 6.48 -11.28
N VAL A 333 12.53 5.32 -11.23
CA VAL A 333 12.44 4.37 -10.11
C VAL A 333 13.70 4.49 -9.29
N PHE A 334 13.58 4.78 -8.00
CA PHE A 334 14.70 5.07 -7.12
C PHE A 334 14.65 4.17 -5.89
N VAL A 335 15.69 3.36 -5.71
CA VAL A 335 15.76 2.34 -4.68
C VAL A 335 17.03 2.54 -3.86
N ARG A 336 16.90 2.65 -2.53
CA ARG A 336 18.04 2.81 -1.61
C ARG A 336 17.84 2.03 -0.31
N GLY A 337 18.93 1.52 0.27
CA GLY A 337 18.91 0.96 1.63
C GLY A 337 18.12 -0.34 1.70
N LEU A 338 18.47 -1.33 0.88
CA LEU A 338 17.84 -2.64 0.95
C LEU A 338 18.67 -3.61 1.79
N SER A 339 18.00 -4.33 2.70
CA SER A 339 18.56 -5.45 3.45
C SER A 339 17.81 -6.72 3.08
N LEU A 340 18.49 -7.66 2.43
CA LEU A 340 17.86 -8.78 1.73
C LEU A 340 18.44 -10.11 2.21
N HIS A 341 17.59 -10.96 2.81
CA HIS A 341 18.01 -12.20 3.45
C HIS A 341 17.39 -13.39 2.73
N THR A 342 18.21 -14.23 2.09
CA THR A 342 17.76 -15.36 1.23
C THR A 342 16.95 -14.88 0.02
N MET A 343 17.63 -14.70 -1.11
CA MET A 343 17.04 -14.24 -2.36
C MET A 343 17.39 -15.17 -3.52
N LYS A 344 16.43 -15.43 -4.42
CA LYS A 344 16.74 -16.10 -5.68
C LYS A 344 17.38 -15.13 -6.69
N TRP A 345 16.85 -13.91 -6.77
CA TRP A 345 17.35 -12.81 -7.59
C TRP A 345 17.31 -11.48 -6.82
N VAL A 346 18.42 -10.74 -6.69
CA VAL A 346 18.36 -9.39 -6.11
C VAL A 346 17.66 -8.43 -7.08
N PHE A 347 18.09 -8.44 -8.34
CA PHE A 347 17.49 -7.62 -9.40
C PHE A 347 16.81 -8.52 -10.44
N TRP A 348 15.53 -8.29 -10.72
CA TRP A 348 14.85 -8.98 -11.82
C TRP A 348 14.11 -8.01 -12.74
N MET A 349 14.41 -8.08 -14.03
CA MET A 349 13.64 -7.44 -15.09
C MET A 349 13.29 -8.48 -16.16
N THR A 350 12.06 -8.43 -16.70
CA THR A 350 11.67 -9.23 -17.85
C THR A 350 10.75 -8.45 -18.81
N GLY A 351 11.15 -8.39 -20.08
CA GLY A 351 10.34 -7.92 -21.21
C GLY A 351 9.60 -9.04 -21.95
N ASN A 352 9.44 -10.22 -21.34
CA ASN A 352 8.75 -11.37 -21.94
C ASN A 352 7.62 -11.90 -21.02
N TYR A 353 6.90 -11.00 -20.35
CA TYR A 353 5.78 -11.37 -19.47
C TYR A 353 4.48 -11.55 -20.29
N GLY A 354 4.36 -12.69 -20.96
CA GLY A 354 3.32 -12.98 -21.96
C GLY A 354 1.88 -13.23 -21.47
N GLN A 355 1.43 -12.60 -20.38
CA GLN A 355 0.00 -12.59 -20.01
C GLN A 355 -0.71 -11.39 -20.65
N HIS A 356 -1.80 -11.60 -21.38
CA HIS A 356 -2.55 -10.55 -22.08
C HIS A 356 -4.05 -10.70 -21.80
N PRO A 357 -4.86 -9.63 -21.81
CA PRO A 357 -6.29 -9.72 -21.55
C PRO A 357 -6.99 -10.45 -22.70
N ASP A 358 -6.51 -10.25 -23.93
CA ASP A 358 -7.06 -10.83 -25.15
C ASP A 358 -5.95 -11.49 -25.97
N ASN A 359 -6.35 -12.34 -26.93
CA ASN A 359 -5.43 -13.07 -27.81
C ASN A 359 -4.72 -12.18 -28.86
N SER A 360 -4.87 -10.85 -28.79
CA SER A 360 -4.44 -9.90 -29.82
C SER A 360 -3.89 -8.60 -29.23
N SER A 361 -2.86 -8.69 -28.40
CA SER A 361 -2.08 -7.55 -27.95
C SER A 361 -1.37 -6.86 -29.11
N ASP A 362 -1.23 -5.53 -29.09
CA ASP A 362 -0.59 -4.77 -30.18
C ASP A 362 0.93 -5.03 -30.24
N PRO A 363 1.46 -5.67 -31.31
CA PRO A 363 2.88 -5.99 -31.40
C PRO A 363 3.80 -4.75 -31.48
N ASN A 364 3.24 -3.56 -31.72
CA ASN A 364 3.97 -2.29 -31.76
C ASN A 364 3.92 -1.53 -30.42
N ALA A 365 3.08 -1.96 -29.48
CA ALA A 365 2.97 -1.35 -28.15
C ALA A 365 4.12 -1.82 -27.25
N LEU A 366 5.30 -1.24 -27.48
CA LEU A 366 6.51 -1.51 -26.71
C LEU A 366 6.59 -0.62 -25.46
N PRO A 367 6.95 -1.16 -24.28
CA PRO A 367 7.07 -0.42 -23.02
C PRO A 367 8.42 0.29 -22.87
N GLU A 368 8.41 1.61 -22.63
CA GLU A 368 9.64 2.34 -22.27
C GLU A 368 10.05 2.01 -20.82
N VAL A 369 11.19 1.33 -20.62
CA VAL A 369 11.78 1.13 -19.28
C VAL A 369 13.10 1.87 -19.18
N THR A 370 13.15 2.91 -18.35
CA THR A 370 14.31 3.81 -18.24
C THR A 370 14.45 4.46 -16.86
N GLY A 371 15.63 5.00 -16.52
CA GLY A 371 15.83 5.75 -15.27
C GLY A 371 15.64 4.91 -13.99
N ILE A 372 16.13 3.66 -14.00
CA ILE A 372 16.00 2.74 -12.87
C ILE A 372 17.28 2.78 -12.03
N ASN A 373 17.21 3.31 -10.81
CA ASN A 373 18.34 3.58 -9.93
C ASN A 373 18.29 2.69 -8.69
N TYR A 374 19.36 1.95 -8.45
CA TYR A 374 19.59 1.15 -7.24
C TYR A 374 20.84 1.65 -6.53
N SER A 375 20.74 1.86 -5.22
CA SER A 375 21.82 2.32 -4.35
C SER A 375 21.78 1.58 -3.01
N ASP A 376 22.92 1.40 -2.36
CA ASP A 376 23.04 0.90 -0.99
C ASP A 376 22.23 -0.40 -0.74
N VAL A 377 22.56 -1.46 -1.49
CA VAL A 377 21.89 -2.78 -1.40
C VAL A 377 22.82 -3.80 -0.77
N PHE A 378 22.44 -4.32 0.40
CA PHE A 378 23.06 -5.48 1.01
C PHE A 378 22.14 -6.70 0.87
N ALA A 379 22.68 -7.78 0.34
CA ALA A 379 21.99 -9.05 0.21
C ALA A 379 22.87 -10.21 0.67
N GLU A 380 22.29 -11.19 1.35
CA GLU A 380 22.96 -12.41 1.78
C GLU A 380 22.16 -13.66 1.40
N ASN A 381 22.87 -14.79 1.28
CA ASN A 381 22.31 -16.07 0.84
C ASN A 381 21.62 -15.96 -0.54
N VAL A 382 22.30 -15.33 -1.50
CA VAL A 382 21.77 -15.04 -2.85
C VAL A 382 22.07 -16.18 -3.84
N THR A 383 21.05 -16.69 -4.54
CA THR A 383 21.23 -17.73 -5.58
C THR A 383 21.83 -17.18 -6.89
N MET A 384 21.44 -15.97 -7.29
CA MET A 384 21.91 -15.25 -8.47
C MET A 384 21.73 -13.74 -8.22
N ALA A 385 22.73 -12.91 -8.53
CA ALA A 385 22.66 -11.47 -8.27
C ALA A 385 21.62 -10.76 -9.14
N GLY A 386 21.59 -11.02 -10.45
CA GLY A 386 20.66 -10.36 -11.35
C GLY A 386 20.20 -11.21 -12.54
N ARG A 387 18.92 -11.06 -12.90
CA ARG A 387 18.33 -11.57 -14.12
C ARG A 387 17.62 -10.41 -14.84
N MET A 388 18.22 -9.88 -15.89
CA MET A 388 17.84 -8.59 -16.46
C MET A 388 17.65 -8.74 -17.97
N GLU A 389 16.40 -9.02 -18.36
CA GLU A 389 16.00 -9.36 -19.71
C GLU A 389 15.05 -8.26 -20.23
N GLY A 390 15.49 -7.44 -21.19
CA GLY A 390 14.66 -6.45 -21.87
C GLY A 390 13.88 -7.06 -23.04
N ILE A 391 13.62 -6.26 -24.08
CA ILE A 391 12.96 -6.70 -25.32
C ILE A 391 13.98 -6.67 -26.47
N PRO A 392 14.07 -7.72 -27.31
CA PRO A 392 14.95 -7.73 -28.48
C PRO A 392 14.71 -6.54 -29.42
N ASN A 393 15.77 -5.76 -29.66
CA ASN A 393 15.78 -4.49 -30.40
C ASN A 393 15.11 -3.28 -29.71
N ASP A 394 14.53 -3.46 -28.52
CA ASP A 394 13.98 -2.39 -27.68
C ASP A 394 14.48 -2.55 -26.22
N PRO A 395 15.78 -2.27 -25.99
CA PRO A 395 16.42 -2.62 -24.73
C PRO A 395 15.99 -1.70 -23.59
N TYR A 396 15.93 -2.23 -22.37
CA TYR A 396 15.70 -1.41 -21.17
C TYR A 396 16.96 -0.59 -20.87
N THR A 397 16.83 0.73 -20.69
CA THR A 397 17.97 1.65 -20.61
C THR A 397 17.99 2.44 -19.31
N GLY A 398 18.95 3.36 -19.15
CA GLY A 398 19.01 4.25 -17.99
C GLY A 398 19.12 3.53 -16.64
N ILE A 399 19.60 2.28 -16.62
CA ILE A 399 19.78 1.49 -15.41
C ILE A 399 21.05 1.96 -14.71
N CYS A 400 20.98 2.21 -13.41
CA CYS A 400 22.13 2.51 -12.57
C CYS A 400 22.09 1.62 -11.32
N ILE A 401 23.22 0.96 -11.01
CA ILE A 401 23.37 0.13 -9.80
C ILE A 401 24.65 0.52 -9.07
N SER A 402 24.56 1.10 -7.86
CA SER A 402 25.72 1.55 -7.09
C SER A 402 25.76 1.03 -5.66
N ASN A 403 26.96 0.78 -5.12
CA ASN A 403 27.18 0.32 -3.74
C ASN A 403 26.32 -0.91 -3.39
N VAL A 404 26.61 -2.04 -4.03
CA VAL A 404 25.82 -3.27 -3.88
C VAL A 404 26.72 -4.44 -3.52
N THR A 405 26.36 -5.14 -2.44
CA THR A 405 27.01 -6.38 -2.02
C THR A 405 25.97 -7.50 -1.94
N ALA A 406 26.01 -8.44 -2.88
CA ALA A 406 25.23 -9.68 -2.85
C ALA A 406 26.14 -10.87 -2.49
N GLN A 407 26.10 -11.29 -1.23
CA GLN A 407 26.80 -12.47 -0.74
C GLN A 407 26.06 -13.74 -1.20
N LEU A 408 26.79 -14.61 -1.89
CA LEU A 408 26.23 -15.77 -2.58
C LEU A 408 25.91 -16.92 -1.61
N ALA A 409 24.82 -17.62 -1.88
CA ALA A 409 24.48 -18.88 -1.23
C ALA A 409 25.54 -19.96 -1.52
N PRO A 410 25.73 -20.97 -0.64
CA PRO A 410 26.68 -22.07 -0.88
C PRO A 410 26.41 -22.86 -2.17
N ASP A 411 25.16 -22.89 -2.64
CA ASP A 411 24.68 -23.57 -3.84
C ASP A 411 24.29 -22.60 -4.98
N ALA A 412 24.76 -21.35 -4.91
CA ALA A 412 24.50 -20.32 -5.93
C ALA A 412 24.86 -20.78 -7.36
N LYS A 413 24.15 -20.24 -8.35
CA LYS A 413 24.39 -20.56 -9.76
C LYS A 413 25.78 -20.08 -10.19
N LYS A 414 26.40 -20.74 -11.17
CA LYS A 414 27.71 -20.29 -11.71
C LYS A 414 27.61 -18.91 -12.39
N LEU A 415 26.50 -18.66 -13.09
CA LEU A 415 26.19 -17.36 -13.70
C LEU A 415 25.50 -16.49 -12.64
N GLN A 416 26.14 -15.38 -12.25
CA GLN A 416 25.57 -14.45 -11.26
C GLN A 416 24.68 -13.36 -11.87
N TRP A 417 24.96 -13.00 -13.12
CA TRP A 417 24.23 -11.98 -13.86
C TRP A 417 23.86 -12.55 -15.22
N ASN A 418 22.56 -12.70 -15.49
CA ASN A 418 22.05 -12.94 -16.83
C ASN A 418 21.50 -11.62 -17.37
N CYS A 419 22.12 -11.05 -18.39
CA CYS A 419 21.73 -9.77 -18.98
C CYS A 419 21.51 -9.94 -20.47
N THR A 420 20.41 -9.41 -21.00
CA THR A 420 20.09 -9.43 -22.43
C THR A 420 19.15 -8.28 -22.72
N ASP A 421 19.43 -7.50 -23.78
CA ASP A 421 18.65 -6.30 -24.14
C ASP A 421 18.46 -5.31 -22.97
N VAL A 422 19.53 -5.09 -22.20
CA VAL A 422 19.59 -4.05 -21.15
C VAL A 422 20.81 -3.16 -21.35
N LYS A 423 20.75 -1.91 -20.89
CA LYS A 423 21.86 -0.95 -20.93
C LYS A 423 21.88 -0.10 -19.66
N GLY A 424 23.03 -0.04 -19.01
CA GLY A 424 23.18 0.72 -17.78
C GLY A 424 24.61 0.92 -17.34
N VAL A 425 24.76 1.40 -16.11
CA VAL A 425 26.04 1.63 -15.45
C VAL A 425 26.07 1.08 -14.03
N THR A 426 27.25 0.68 -13.57
CA THR A 426 27.49 0.14 -12.23
C THR A 426 28.69 0.77 -11.53
N SER A 427 28.62 0.94 -10.21
CA SER A 427 29.73 1.40 -9.36
C SER A 427 29.76 0.63 -8.04
N ASP A 428 30.90 0.08 -7.64
CA ASP A 428 31.06 -0.67 -6.39
C ASP A 428 30.01 -1.79 -6.20
N VAL A 429 29.87 -2.65 -7.21
CA VAL A 429 28.93 -3.79 -7.24
C VAL A 429 29.67 -5.13 -7.18
N SER A 430 29.28 -5.97 -6.22
CA SER A 430 29.75 -7.36 -6.06
C SER A 430 28.56 -8.32 -5.96
N PRO A 431 28.56 -9.46 -6.69
CA PRO A 431 29.58 -9.92 -7.62
C PRO A 431 29.58 -9.10 -8.92
N LYS A 432 30.70 -9.16 -9.68
CA LYS A 432 30.91 -8.36 -10.90
C LYS A 432 29.73 -8.45 -11.88
N PRO A 433 29.11 -7.32 -12.26
CA PRO A 433 28.03 -7.25 -13.25
C PRO A 433 28.40 -7.73 -14.66
N CYS A 434 27.37 -7.93 -15.46
CA CYS A 434 27.44 -8.22 -16.89
C CYS A 434 27.95 -6.99 -17.71
N PRO A 435 28.57 -7.19 -18.88
CA PRO A 435 29.11 -6.09 -19.71
C PRO A 435 28.10 -5.03 -20.14
N GLU A 436 26.83 -5.40 -20.25
CA GLU A 436 25.68 -4.54 -20.56
C GLU A 436 25.46 -3.42 -19.51
N LEU A 437 25.93 -3.66 -18.28
CA LEU A 437 25.88 -2.75 -17.16
C LEU A 437 27.30 -2.25 -16.84
N GLY A 438 27.86 -1.46 -17.77
CA GLY A 438 29.26 -1.03 -17.77
C GLY A 438 29.69 -0.23 -16.53
N ALA A 439 30.99 -0.05 -16.31
CA ALA A 439 31.47 0.66 -15.12
C ALA A 439 31.29 2.19 -15.21
N ALA A 440 30.72 2.81 -14.17
CA ALA A 440 30.73 4.25 -13.94
C ALA A 440 31.58 4.59 -12.71
N GLY A 441 32.23 5.75 -12.73
CA GLY A 441 32.99 6.29 -11.59
C GLY A 441 32.16 7.17 -10.65
N LYS A 442 30.83 6.98 -10.58
CA LYS A 442 29.91 7.81 -9.77
C LYS A 442 28.79 6.95 -9.15
N PRO A 443 28.27 7.31 -7.96
CA PRO A 443 27.05 6.71 -7.40
C PRO A 443 25.80 7.01 -8.24
N CYS A 444 24.76 6.21 -8.07
CA CYS A 444 23.45 6.45 -8.66
C CYS A 444 22.72 7.59 -7.95
N ALA A 445 21.89 8.32 -8.70
CA ALA A 445 21.14 9.44 -8.15
C ALA A 445 19.92 8.93 -7.36
N PHE A 446 19.62 9.61 -6.26
CA PHE A 446 18.38 9.47 -5.52
C PHE A 446 17.80 10.88 -5.28
N PRO A 447 16.51 11.15 -5.56
CA PRO A 447 15.93 12.49 -5.40
C PRO A 447 15.94 12.93 -3.94
N GLU A 448 16.39 14.16 -3.69
CA GLU A 448 16.48 14.75 -2.33
C GLU A 448 15.20 15.49 -1.89
N ASP A 449 14.26 15.72 -2.81
CA ASP A 449 12.94 16.28 -2.50
C ASP A 449 12.07 15.28 -1.73
N GLU A 450 11.20 15.79 -0.86
CA GLU A 450 10.22 14.98 -0.14
C GLU A 450 8.90 14.91 -0.89
N LEU A 451 8.38 13.69 -1.09
CA LEU A 451 7.01 13.48 -1.55
C LEU A 451 6.03 13.80 -0.41
N VAL A 452 5.42 14.99 -0.46
CA VAL A 452 4.40 15.42 0.49
C VAL A 452 3.11 14.63 0.26
N ILE A 453 2.93 13.55 1.02
CA ILE A 453 1.81 12.62 0.89
C ILE A 453 1.05 12.47 2.21
N GLY A 454 -0.24 12.79 2.18
CA GLY A 454 -1.14 12.67 3.34
C GLY A 454 -0.78 13.63 4.49
N PRO A 455 -1.36 13.44 5.68
CA PRO A 455 -1.02 14.25 6.84
C PRO A 455 0.39 13.89 7.38
N PRO A 456 1.06 14.83 8.06
CA PRO A 456 2.38 14.58 8.68
C PRO A 456 2.29 13.64 9.89
N GLU A 457 1.14 13.58 10.57
CA GLU A 457 0.84 12.61 11.61
C GLU A 457 -0.51 11.93 11.33
N LEU A 458 -0.61 10.62 11.64
CA LEU A 458 -1.87 9.89 11.60
C LEU A 458 -2.83 10.38 12.72
N PRO A 459 -4.15 10.48 12.46
CA PRO A 459 -5.13 10.88 13.47
C PRO A 459 -5.16 9.94 14.70
N LYS A 460 -4.72 10.45 15.85
CA LYS A 460 -4.73 9.72 17.14
C LYS A 460 -6.07 9.92 17.86
N CYS A 461 -7.06 9.17 17.40
CA CYS A 461 -8.43 9.18 17.93
C CYS A 461 -8.67 8.04 18.94
N SER A 462 -9.62 8.24 19.85
CA SER A 462 -10.08 7.22 20.79
C SER A 462 -11.61 7.19 20.76
N TYR A 463 -12.18 6.02 20.51
CA TYR A 463 -13.60 5.75 20.29
C TYR A 463 -14.06 4.55 21.13
#